data_AF-A0A2T1GL71-F1
#
_entry.id   AF-A0A2T1GL71-F1
#
_cell.length_a   1.000
_cell.length_b   1.000
_cell.length_c   1.000
_cell.angle_alpha   90.00
_cell.angle_beta   90.00
_cell.angle_gamma   90.00
#
_symmetry.space_group_name_H-M   'P 1'
#
loop_
_entity.id
_entity.type
_entity.pdbx_description
1 polymer ?
#
loop_
_entity_poly.entity_id
_entity_poly.type
_entity_poly.pdbx_seq_one_letter_code
_entity_poly.pdbx_strand_id
1 'polypeptide(L)'
;MKILFALTSISILVLSALPPIRVSAQQANVKSFATWCQERNSVPADTKRTIDAMLLKAGTKDCQQADTKLKSLSELYLSGDRLKDLKPLASLTNLKALFLNSNQISDLKPLASLTNLKGLDLNRNQISDLKPLASLTNLKTLFLNRNRIENVKPLTSLKDLVYLEFHANQISDVKPLASLQNLTGLD
;
A
#
# COMPACT_ATOMS: atom_id res chain seq x y z
N MET A 1 -19.72 -65.02 -25.43
CA MET A 1 -18.51 -65.86 -25.48
C MET A 1 -17.34 -64.96 -25.82
N LYS A 2 -16.39 -64.79 -24.89
CA LYS A 2 -15.17 -63.97 -25.03
C LYS A 2 -14.31 -64.48 -26.18
N ILE A 3 -13.70 -63.62 -26.98
CA ILE A 3 -12.26 -63.66 -27.25
C ILE A 3 -11.72 -62.22 -27.35
N LEU A 4 -10.60 -62.06 -26.65
CA LEU A 4 -9.79 -60.89 -26.38
C LEU A 4 -8.70 -60.78 -27.47
N PHE A 5 -8.41 -59.59 -27.98
CA PHE A 5 -7.08 -59.28 -28.53
C PHE A 5 -6.60 -57.96 -27.92
N ALA A 6 -5.50 -58.08 -27.19
CA ALA A 6 -4.74 -56.99 -26.62
C ALA A 6 -3.78 -56.42 -27.67
N LEU A 7 -3.69 -55.10 -27.78
CA LEU A 7 -2.48 -54.43 -28.21
C LEU A 7 -2.27 -53.17 -27.38
N THR A 8 -1.09 -53.16 -26.78
CA THR A 8 -0.43 -52.13 -26.00
C THR A 8 -0.29 -50.82 -26.76
N SER A 9 -0.60 -49.69 -26.12
CA SER A 9 0.15 -48.45 -26.32
C SER A 9 0.01 -47.51 -25.14
N ILE A 10 1.17 -47.25 -24.55
CA ILE A 10 1.47 -46.29 -23.49
C ILE A 10 0.90 -44.92 -23.87
N SER A 11 -0.04 -44.42 -23.09
CA SER A 11 -0.43 -43.01 -23.13
C SER A 11 0.01 -42.37 -21.83
N ILE A 12 1.00 -41.49 -22.01
CA ILE A 12 1.74 -40.74 -21.02
C ILE A 12 0.76 -40.06 -20.05
N LEU A 13 0.95 -40.32 -18.75
CA LEU A 13 0.41 -39.50 -17.68
C LEU A 13 0.97 -38.09 -17.89
N VAL A 14 0.20 -37.19 -18.51
CA VAL A 14 0.52 -35.77 -18.45
C VAL A 14 0.22 -35.37 -17.01
N LEU A 15 1.26 -35.41 -16.19
CA LEU A 15 1.31 -34.71 -14.93
C LEU A 15 1.19 -33.22 -15.28
N SER A 16 -0.05 -32.72 -15.41
CA SER A 16 -0.27 -31.28 -15.48
C SER A 16 0.17 -30.74 -14.13
N ALA A 17 1.40 -30.22 -14.10
CA ALA A 17 1.90 -29.44 -13.00
C ALA A 17 0.82 -28.39 -12.69
N LEU A 18 0.31 -28.43 -11.45
CA LEU A 18 -0.53 -27.38 -10.93
C LEU A 18 0.18 -26.04 -11.22
N PRO A 19 -0.52 -25.04 -11.78
CA PRO A 19 0.08 -23.72 -11.90
C PRO A 19 0.55 -23.28 -10.51
N PRO A 20 1.74 -22.66 -10.39
CA PRO A 20 2.19 -22.18 -9.10
C PRO A 20 1.13 -21.23 -8.55
N ILE A 21 0.62 -21.52 -7.35
CA ILE A 21 -0.26 -20.61 -6.61
C ILE A 21 0.52 -19.30 -6.44
N ARG A 22 0.18 -18.31 -7.26
CA ARG A 22 0.62 -16.93 -7.12
C ARG A 22 -0.59 -16.05 -7.30
N VAL A 23 -1.19 -15.68 -6.18
CA VAL A 23 -1.36 -14.30 -5.70
C VAL A 23 -2.12 -14.40 -4.37
N SER A 24 -1.72 -13.57 -3.40
CA SER A 24 -2.19 -13.62 -2.01
C SER A 24 -3.72 -13.54 -1.91
N ALA A 25 -4.32 -14.34 -1.04
CA ALA A 25 -5.74 -14.27 -0.66
C ALA A 25 -6.16 -12.92 -0.02
N GLN A 26 -5.24 -11.97 0.12
CA GLN A 26 -5.50 -10.63 0.67
C GLN A 26 -6.15 -9.66 -0.34
N GLN A 27 -6.18 -9.97 -1.64
CA GLN A 27 -6.67 -9.06 -2.68
C GLN A 27 -8.18 -9.16 -2.96
N ALA A 28 -8.90 -10.12 -2.39
CA ALA A 28 -10.30 -10.39 -2.72
C ALA A 28 -11.34 -9.46 -2.05
N ASN A 29 -10.95 -8.49 -1.21
CA ASN A 29 -11.93 -7.67 -0.47
C ASN A 29 -11.50 -6.21 -0.22
N VAL A 30 -10.76 -5.59 -1.14
CA VAL A 30 -10.46 -4.15 -1.05
C VAL A 30 -11.64 -3.35 -1.58
N LYS A 31 -12.38 -2.71 -0.67
CA LYS A 31 -13.51 -1.84 -0.98
C LYS A 31 -13.07 -0.64 -1.84
N SER A 32 -13.80 -0.35 -2.93
CA SER A 32 -13.53 0.79 -3.81
C SER A 32 -13.81 2.13 -3.13
N PHE A 33 -13.24 3.23 -3.63
CA PHE A 33 -13.57 4.55 -3.12
C PHE A 33 -15.04 4.89 -3.34
N ALA A 34 -15.62 4.54 -4.50
CA ALA A 34 -17.05 4.76 -4.77
C ALA A 34 -17.93 4.14 -3.68
N THR A 35 -17.64 2.89 -3.29
CA THR A 35 -18.38 2.20 -2.22
C THR A 35 -18.18 2.87 -0.87
N TRP A 36 -16.96 3.35 -0.55
CA TRP A 36 -16.72 4.13 0.66
C TRP A 36 -17.55 5.42 0.68
N CYS A 37 -17.57 6.14 -0.44
CA CYS A 37 -18.29 7.39 -0.61
C CYS A 37 -19.82 7.21 -0.51
N GLN A 38 -20.36 6.14 -1.08
CA GLN A 38 -21.79 5.82 -1.01
C GLN A 38 -22.23 5.53 0.44
N GLU A 39 -21.37 4.87 1.22
CA GLU A 39 -21.63 4.55 2.62
C GLU A 39 -21.16 5.64 3.60
N ARG A 40 -20.75 6.84 3.13
CA ARG A 40 -20.05 7.85 3.96
C ARG A 40 -20.79 8.29 5.22
N ASN A 41 -22.12 8.14 5.25
CA ASN A 41 -22.94 8.54 6.39
C ASN A 41 -23.03 7.47 7.48
N SER A 42 -22.57 6.24 7.19
CA SER A 42 -22.63 5.09 8.08
C SER A 42 -21.25 4.66 8.61
N VAL A 43 -20.19 5.35 8.20
CA VAL A 43 -18.81 5.06 8.61
C VAL A 43 -18.37 5.96 9.77
N PRO A 44 -17.34 5.57 10.56
CA PRO A 44 -16.78 6.41 11.61
C PRO A 44 -16.34 7.79 11.10
N ALA A 45 -16.34 8.78 12.00
CA ALA A 45 -15.99 10.17 11.65
C ALA A 45 -14.58 10.30 11.03
N ASP A 46 -13.61 9.52 11.51
CA ASP A 46 -12.25 9.50 10.97
C ASP A 46 -12.23 8.99 9.51
N THR A 47 -13.01 7.95 9.20
CA THR A 47 -13.16 7.42 7.83
C THR A 47 -13.89 8.42 6.93
N LYS A 48 -14.96 9.03 7.45
CA LYS A 48 -15.73 10.05 6.74
C LYS A 48 -14.85 11.25 6.37
N ARG A 49 -13.97 11.70 7.27
CA ARG A 49 -13.01 12.78 7.01
C ARG A 49 -12.11 12.48 5.82
N THR A 50 -11.60 11.26 5.72
CA THR A 50 -10.79 10.82 4.58
C THR A 50 -11.60 10.80 3.29
N ILE A 51 -12.85 10.33 3.33
CA ILE A 51 -13.76 10.37 2.17
C ILE A 51 -13.99 11.81 1.71
N ASP A 52 -14.31 12.72 2.65
CA ASP A 52 -14.57 14.13 2.36
C ASP A 52 -13.33 14.82 1.75
N ALA A 53 -12.13 14.56 2.29
CA ALA A 53 -10.88 15.05 1.73
C ALA A 53 -10.65 14.55 0.29
N MET A 54 -10.90 13.26 0.04
CA MET A 54 -10.77 12.68 -1.30
C MET A 54 -11.79 13.24 -2.30
N LEU A 55 -13.03 13.51 -1.87
CA LEU A 55 -14.04 14.20 -2.71
C LEU A 55 -13.61 15.62 -3.06
N LEU A 56 -13.01 16.36 -2.11
CA LEU A 56 -12.45 17.68 -2.37
C LEU A 56 -11.31 17.61 -3.40
N LYS A 57 -10.40 16.63 -3.30
CA LYS A 57 -9.34 16.43 -4.30
C LYS A 57 -9.88 15.99 -5.66
N ALA A 58 -10.93 15.19 -5.67
CA ALA A 58 -11.63 14.82 -6.90
C ALA A 58 -12.37 16.02 -7.52
N GLY A 59 -12.76 17.02 -6.72
CA GLY A 59 -13.50 18.19 -7.19
C GLY A 59 -14.95 17.86 -7.58
N THR A 60 -15.53 16.81 -6.99
CA THR A 60 -16.91 16.39 -7.26
C THR A 60 -17.51 15.73 -6.03
N LYS A 61 -18.85 15.77 -5.94
CA LYS A 61 -19.64 15.04 -4.93
C LYS A 61 -20.18 13.71 -5.47
N ASP A 62 -20.06 13.46 -6.77
CA ASP A 62 -20.46 12.20 -7.38
C ASP A 62 -19.42 11.13 -7.05
N CYS A 63 -19.85 10.08 -6.35
CA CYS A 63 -18.95 9.03 -5.87
C CYS A 63 -18.30 8.23 -7.01
N GLN A 64 -19.00 8.02 -8.14
CA GLN A 64 -18.49 7.23 -9.27
C GLN A 64 -17.49 8.05 -10.08
N GLN A 65 -17.80 9.32 -10.32
CA GLN A 65 -16.89 10.26 -10.97
C GLN A 65 -15.62 10.46 -10.13
N ALA A 66 -15.77 10.60 -8.81
CA ALA A 66 -14.63 10.71 -7.92
C ALA A 66 -13.75 9.46 -7.94
N ASP A 67 -14.33 8.26 -7.84
CA ASP A 67 -13.60 7.00 -7.89
C ASP A 67 -12.82 6.85 -9.21
N THR A 68 -13.46 7.15 -10.34
CA THR A 68 -12.84 7.11 -11.68
C THR A 68 -11.63 8.06 -11.74
N LYS A 69 -11.81 9.30 -11.30
CA LYS A 69 -10.74 10.30 -11.30
C LYS A 69 -9.59 9.89 -10.39
N LEU A 70 -9.89 9.52 -9.14
CA LEU A 70 -8.88 9.15 -8.14
C LEU A 70 -8.07 7.91 -8.55
N LYS A 71 -8.71 6.90 -9.15
CA LYS A 71 -8.01 5.70 -9.67
C LYS A 71 -7.09 5.99 -10.85
N SER A 72 -7.30 7.08 -11.57
CA SER A 72 -6.43 7.48 -12.68
C SER A 72 -5.21 8.30 -12.25
N LEU A 73 -5.17 8.77 -11.01
CA LEU A 73 -4.09 9.62 -10.53
C LEU A 73 -2.77 8.86 -10.41
N SER A 74 -1.69 9.53 -10.81
CA SER A 74 -0.32 9.11 -10.47
C SER A 74 0.16 9.71 -9.15
N GLU A 75 -0.42 10.84 -8.72
CA GLU A 75 -0.02 11.55 -7.51
C GLU A 75 -1.25 12.01 -6.74
N LEU A 76 -1.20 11.92 -5.41
CA LEU A 76 -2.29 12.37 -4.54
C LEU A 76 -1.74 13.14 -3.34
N TYR A 77 -2.30 14.34 -3.13
CA TYR A 77 -1.92 15.27 -2.07
C TYR A 77 -3.03 15.40 -1.04
N LEU A 78 -2.81 14.89 0.16
CA LEU A 78 -3.75 14.85 1.29
C LEU A 78 -3.10 15.37 2.59
N SER A 79 -2.22 16.36 2.46
CA SER A 79 -1.46 16.95 3.55
C SER A 79 -2.32 17.88 4.41
N GLY A 80 -2.21 17.79 5.74
CA GLY A 80 -2.89 18.74 6.64
C GLY A 80 -4.40 18.51 6.83
N ASP A 81 -4.95 17.41 6.30
CA ASP A 81 -6.39 17.11 6.32
C ASP A 81 -6.87 16.47 7.63
N ARG A 82 -6.00 16.35 8.64
CA ARG A 82 -6.24 15.71 9.95
C ARG A 82 -6.69 14.25 9.80
N LEU A 83 -6.15 13.54 8.81
CA LEU A 83 -6.50 12.16 8.50
C LEU A 83 -5.98 11.20 9.56
N LYS A 84 -6.75 10.14 9.82
CA LYS A 84 -6.37 9.04 10.72
C LYS A 84 -6.68 7.66 10.14
N ASP A 85 -7.84 7.49 9.50
CA ASP A 85 -8.21 6.25 8.82
C ASP A 85 -7.93 6.33 7.31
N LEU A 86 -6.99 5.53 6.83
CA LEU A 86 -6.59 5.51 5.42
C LEU A 86 -7.31 4.43 4.59
N LYS A 87 -8.24 3.65 5.17
CA LYS A 87 -8.96 2.59 4.44
C LYS A 87 -9.52 3.02 3.07
N PRO A 88 -10.07 4.25 2.90
CA PRO A 88 -10.58 4.68 1.60
C PRO A 88 -9.52 4.76 0.47
N LEU A 89 -8.23 4.84 0.80
CA LEU A 89 -7.15 4.95 -0.17
C LEU A 89 -6.72 3.60 -0.76
N ALA A 90 -7.06 2.48 -0.11
CA ALA A 90 -6.48 1.17 -0.39
C ALA A 90 -6.71 0.65 -1.83
N SER A 91 -7.71 1.20 -2.54
CA SER A 91 -8.02 0.83 -3.93
C SER A 91 -7.30 1.68 -4.99
N LEU A 92 -6.53 2.69 -4.61
CA LEU A 92 -5.86 3.63 -5.52
C LEU A 92 -4.49 3.12 -6.00
N THR A 93 -4.44 1.91 -6.52
CA THR A 93 -3.20 1.17 -6.80
C THR A 93 -2.33 1.76 -7.91
N ASN A 94 -2.82 2.73 -8.69
CA ASN A 94 -2.05 3.41 -9.74
C ASN A 94 -1.11 4.52 -9.21
N LEU A 95 -1.22 4.88 -7.93
CA LEU A 95 -0.41 5.95 -7.35
C LEU A 95 1.08 5.62 -7.39
N LYS A 96 1.87 6.62 -7.81
CA LYS A 96 3.33 6.65 -7.80
C LYS A 96 3.88 7.58 -6.72
N ALA A 97 3.15 8.62 -6.35
CA ALA A 97 3.50 9.48 -5.22
C ALA A 97 2.28 9.75 -4.33
N LEU A 98 2.48 9.73 -3.02
CA LEU A 98 1.43 9.99 -2.04
C LEU A 98 1.95 10.90 -0.93
N PHE A 99 1.29 12.04 -0.75
CA PHE A 99 1.66 13.03 0.26
C PHE A 99 0.60 13.06 1.36
N LEU A 100 0.98 12.58 2.54
CA LEU A 100 0.13 12.41 3.73
C LEU A 100 0.72 13.12 4.96
N ASN A 101 1.63 14.06 4.75
CA ASN A 101 2.29 14.79 5.82
C ASN A 101 1.32 15.69 6.63
N SER A 102 1.67 15.93 7.89
CA SER A 102 0.89 16.77 8.82
C SER A 102 -0.54 16.25 9.05
N ASN A 103 -0.67 14.94 9.30
CA ASN A 103 -1.93 14.28 9.63
C ASN A 103 -1.85 13.64 11.03
N GLN A 104 -2.78 12.75 11.36
CA GLN A 104 -2.87 12.05 12.64
C GLN A 104 -2.83 10.52 12.43
N ILE A 105 -2.09 10.08 11.41
CA ILE A 105 -2.04 8.69 10.97
C ILE A 105 -1.17 7.88 11.94
N SER A 106 -1.67 6.71 12.34
CA SER A 106 -0.89 5.71 13.08
C SER A 106 -0.93 4.32 12.43
N ASP A 107 -1.99 4.00 11.69
CA ASP A 107 -2.15 2.72 10.99
C ASP A 107 -1.84 2.87 9.49
N LEU A 108 -0.79 2.18 9.04
CA LEU A 108 -0.34 2.16 7.64
C LEU A 108 -0.85 0.95 6.85
N LYS A 109 -1.59 0.01 7.46
CA LYS A 109 -2.13 -1.18 6.78
C LYS A 109 -2.85 -0.88 5.47
N PRO A 110 -3.68 0.17 5.36
CA PRO A 110 -4.36 0.49 4.10
C PRO A 110 -3.43 0.83 2.93
N LEU A 111 -2.16 1.18 3.19
CA LEU A 111 -1.19 1.51 2.15
C LEU A 111 -0.52 0.28 1.54
N ALA A 112 -0.61 -0.89 2.18
CA ALA A 112 0.13 -2.09 1.77
C ALA A 112 -0.19 -2.58 0.33
N SER A 113 -1.35 -2.22 -0.21
CA SER A 113 -1.78 -2.53 -1.58
C SER A 113 -1.25 -1.55 -2.63
N LEU A 114 -0.67 -0.41 -2.24
CA LEU A 114 -0.21 0.65 -3.14
C LEU A 114 1.22 0.38 -3.65
N THR A 115 1.45 -0.82 -4.17
CA THR A 115 2.79 -1.35 -4.49
C THR A 115 3.51 -0.59 -5.62
N ASN A 116 2.81 0.27 -6.37
CA ASN A 116 3.38 1.13 -7.40
C ASN A 116 4.00 2.44 -6.86
N LEU A 117 3.89 2.71 -5.55
CA LEU A 117 4.46 3.90 -4.94
C LEU A 117 5.98 3.94 -5.10
N LYS A 118 6.47 5.10 -5.52
CA LYS A 118 7.89 5.47 -5.62
C LYS A 118 8.26 6.58 -4.64
N GLY A 119 7.32 7.45 -4.31
CA GLY A 119 7.47 8.50 -3.30
C GLY A 119 6.36 8.43 -2.27
N LEU A 120 6.71 8.55 -0.99
CA LEU A 120 5.75 8.57 0.12
C LEU A 120 6.19 9.57 1.19
N ASP A 121 5.37 10.60 1.42
CA ASP A 121 5.60 11.56 2.50
C ASP A 121 4.60 11.31 3.65
N LEU A 122 5.14 10.89 4.79
CA LEU A 122 4.44 10.60 6.04
C LEU A 122 4.96 11.47 7.20
N ASN A 123 5.65 12.57 6.90
CA ASN A 123 6.16 13.50 7.91
C ASN A 123 5.05 13.99 8.85
N ARG A 124 5.37 14.24 10.12
CA ARG A 124 4.46 14.82 11.12
C ARG A 124 3.15 14.02 11.23
N ASN A 125 3.29 12.75 11.60
CA ASN A 125 2.18 11.85 11.91
C ASN A 125 2.41 11.19 13.30
N GLN A 126 1.73 10.09 13.59
CA GLN A 126 1.81 9.37 14.88
C GLN A 126 2.19 7.90 14.66
N ILE A 127 3.03 7.63 13.65
CA ILE A 127 3.39 6.29 13.21
C ILE A 127 4.45 5.70 14.14
N SER A 128 4.26 4.43 14.53
CA SER A 128 5.28 3.65 15.24
C SER A 128 5.57 2.30 14.57
N ASP A 129 4.61 1.72 13.84
CA ASP A 129 4.77 0.45 13.12
C ASP A 129 4.97 0.67 11.61
N LEU A 130 6.15 0.27 11.13
CA LEU A 130 6.51 0.35 9.71
C LEU A 130 6.29 -0.97 8.95
N LYS A 131 5.85 -2.05 9.61
CA LYS A 131 5.60 -3.36 8.95
C LYS A 131 4.72 -3.27 7.71
N PRO A 132 3.64 -2.46 7.67
CA PRO A 132 2.80 -2.36 6.48
C PRO A 132 3.51 -1.81 5.24
N LEU A 133 4.64 -1.11 5.40
CA LEU A 133 5.40 -0.57 4.27
C LEU A 133 6.26 -1.63 3.58
N ALA A 134 6.46 -2.81 4.20
CA ALA A 134 7.41 -3.80 3.70
C ALA A 134 7.07 -4.34 2.29
N SER A 135 5.81 -4.23 1.85
CA SER A 135 5.36 -4.60 0.49
C SER A 135 5.60 -3.54 -0.58
N LEU A 136 5.98 -2.32 -0.20
CA LEU A 136 6.15 -1.18 -1.11
C LEU A 136 7.54 -1.14 -1.74
N THR A 137 7.97 -2.26 -2.30
CA THR A 137 9.37 -2.49 -2.73
C THR A 137 9.85 -1.55 -3.84
N ASN A 138 8.95 -0.84 -4.51
CA ASN A 138 9.26 0.17 -5.53
C ASN A 138 9.55 1.58 -4.95
N LEU A 139 9.45 1.77 -3.63
CA LEU A 139 9.73 3.04 -2.99
C LEU A 139 11.19 3.45 -3.19
N LYS A 140 11.37 4.68 -3.66
CA LYS A 140 12.66 5.35 -3.85
C LYS A 140 12.89 6.47 -2.83
N THR A 141 11.82 7.13 -2.43
CA THR A 141 11.87 8.26 -1.49
C THR A 141 10.82 8.07 -0.41
N LEU A 142 11.24 8.12 0.85
CA LEU A 142 10.38 7.95 2.01
C LEU A 142 10.70 9.00 3.07
N PHE A 143 9.71 9.80 3.44
CA PHE A 143 9.84 10.79 4.50
C PHE A 143 9.00 10.40 5.72
N LEU A 144 9.66 10.25 6.87
CA LEU A 144 9.08 9.76 8.13
C LEU A 144 9.38 10.66 9.32
N ASN A 145 9.84 11.88 9.11
CA ASN A 145 10.22 12.80 10.16
C ASN A 145 9.08 13.07 11.13
N ARG A 146 9.42 13.32 12.40
CA ARG A 146 8.45 13.70 13.45
C ARG A 146 7.30 12.68 13.57
N ASN A 147 7.68 11.43 13.81
CA ASN A 147 6.78 10.32 14.12
C ASN A 147 7.17 9.70 15.49
N ARG A 148 6.76 8.46 15.76
CA ARG A 148 7.06 7.70 16.99
C ARG A 148 7.71 6.35 16.67
N ILE A 149 8.59 6.34 15.67
CA ILE A 149 9.23 5.13 15.17
C ILE A 149 10.40 4.77 16.06
N GLU A 150 10.49 3.50 16.46
CA GLU A 150 11.63 2.96 17.22
C GLU A 150 12.44 1.97 16.38
N ASN A 151 11.78 1.26 15.45
CA ASN A 151 12.36 0.13 14.74
C ASN A 151 12.25 0.28 13.23
N VAL A 152 13.41 0.38 12.57
CA VAL A 152 13.54 0.51 11.11
C VAL A 152 13.75 -0.82 10.38
N LYS A 153 13.82 -1.96 11.09
CA LYS A 153 13.96 -3.29 10.48
C LYS A 153 12.92 -3.58 9.38
N PRO A 154 11.65 -3.15 9.48
CA PRO A 154 10.70 -3.37 8.39
C PRO A 154 11.08 -2.72 7.06
N LEU A 155 11.93 -1.68 7.06
CA LEU A 155 12.36 -1.00 5.83
C LEU A 155 13.39 -1.79 5.03
N THR A 156 13.95 -2.87 5.59
CA THR A 156 15.00 -3.67 4.93
C THR A 156 14.57 -4.37 3.64
N SER A 157 13.27 -4.48 3.38
CA SER A 157 12.73 -4.99 2.11
C SER A 157 12.70 -3.94 0.99
N LEU A 158 12.86 -2.65 1.29
CA LEU A 158 12.79 -1.56 0.33
C LEU A 158 14.12 -1.38 -0.42
N LYS A 159 14.50 -2.39 -1.21
CA LYS A 159 15.83 -2.44 -1.86
C LYS A 159 16.09 -1.32 -2.87
N ASP A 160 15.04 -0.70 -3.38
CA ASP A 160 15.12 0.43 -4.32
C ASP A 160 15.13 1.80 -3.62
N LEU A 161 15.13 1.83 -2.28
CA LEU A 161 15.12 3.07 -1.52
C LEU A 161 16.44 3.82 -1.70
N VAL A 162 16.34 5.06 -2.18
CA VAL A 162 17.47 5.95 -2.46
C VAL A 162 17.61 7.03 -1.40
N TYR A 163 16.47 7.52 -0.91
CA TYR A 163 16.40 8.64 0.03
C TYR A 163 15.42 8.36 1.16
N LEU A 164 15.88 8.51 2.40
CA LEU A 164 15.12 8.25 3.61
C LEU A 164 15.37 9.35 4.65
N GLU A 165 14.29 10.01 5.10
CA GLU A 165 14.36 10.90 6.26
C GLU A 165 13.55 10.35 7.42
N PHE A 166 14.10 10.36 8.63
CA PHE A 166 13.41 9.94 9.85
C PHE A 166 13.82 10.73 11.11
N HIS A 167 14.37 11.94 10.99
CA HIS A 167 14.69 12.74 12.17
C HIS A 167 13.47 13.00 13.07
N ALA A 168 13.73 13.29 14.35
CA ALA A 168 12.70 13.45 15.38
C ALA A 168 11.75 12.23 15.51
N ASN A 169 12.35 11.03 15.55
CA ASN A 169 11.73 9.77 15.95
C ASN A 169 12.40 9.23 17.23
N GLN A 170 12.15 7.97 17.61
CA GLN A 170 12.74 7.26 18.75
C GLN A 170 13.70 6.13 18.30
N ILE A 171 14.30 6.26 17.12
CA ILE A 171 15.19 5.24 16.55
C ILE A 171 16.54 5.29 17.27
N SER A 172 16.97 4.15 17.81
CA SER A 172 18.28 3.99 18.46
C SER A 172 19.22 3.05 17.71
N ASP A 173 18.70 2.17 16.86
CA ASP A 173 19.48 1.23 16.05
C ASP A 173 19.12 1.35 14.57
N VAL A 174 20.10 1.81 13.78
CA VAL A 174 20.02 1.92 12.32
C VAL A 174 20.75 0.80 11.59
N LYS A 175 21.38 -0.16 12.30
CA LYS A 175 22.08 -1.30 11.68
C LYS A 175 21.24 -2.06 10.65
N PRO A 176 19.91 -2.24 10.80
CA PRO A 176 19.12 -2.90 9.77
C PRO A 176 19.23 -2.25 8.38
N LEU A 177 19.42 -0.93 8.33
CA LEU A 177 19.50 -0.16 7.08
C LEU A 177 20.77 -0.46 6.26
N ALA A 178 21.79 -1.09 6.85
CA ALA A 178 23.03 -1.47 6.14
C ALA A 178 22.78 -2.41 4.94
N SER A 179 21.61 -3.05 4.87
CA SER A 179 21.20 -3.91 3.74
C SER A 179 20.60 -3.16 2.54
N LEU A 180 20.47 -1.83 2.62
CA LEU A 180 19.91 -0.97 1.57
C LEU A 180 21.03 -0.38 0.72
N GLN A 181 21.46 -1.12 -0.30
CA GLN A 181 22.64 -0.78 -1.10
C GLN A 181 22.48 0.48 -1.97
N ASN A 182 21.24 0.86 -2.29
CA ASN A 182 20.93 2.04 -3.10
C ASN A 182 20.72 3.32 -2.27
N LEU A 183 20.74 3.22 -0.94
CA LEU A 183 20.46 4.33 -0.04
C LEU A 183 21.65 5.31 -0.07
N THR A 184 21.42 6.51 -0.60
CA THR A 184 22.44 7.56 -0.76
C THR A 184 22.13 8.83 0.02
N GLY A 185 20.86 9.06 0.36
CA GLY A 185 20.44 10.14 1.26
C GLY A 185 19.79 9.59 2.53
N LEU A 186 20.31 10.00 3.69
CA LEU A 186 19.87 9.58 5.01
C LEU A 186 19.93 10.79 5.96
N ASP A 187 18.77 11.24 6.45
CA ASP A 187 18.64 12.40 7.38
C ASP A 187 17.70 12.08 8.57
#